data_AF-A0A834SXN2-F1
#
_entry.id   AF-A0A834SXN2-F1
#
_cell.length_a   1.000
_cell.length_b   1.000
_cell.length_c   1.000
_cell.angle_alpha   90.00
_cell.angle_beta   90.00
_cell.angle_gamma   90.00
#
_symmetry.space_group_name_H-M   'P 1'
#
loop_
_entity.id
_entity.type
_entity.pdbx_description
1 polymer ?
#
loop_
_entity_poly.entity_id
_entity_poly.type
_entity_poly.pdbx_seq_one_letter_code
_entity_poly.pdbx_strand_id
1 'polypeptide(L)'
;MEELKSAMDEHFDQMADLVQKFSSELRAGLRPAYDNFLGFFHAIDWKEPWLMGLIAFHVVLLLVAIVSRKNTNFQMFLFLLTLSGVYLAERLNSFLGKNWKSFSGQNYFDPQGLFLSVLWSGPLLVIAMIILQINTLLSLCYLIVKWKRAELRHRARQARSKQD
;
A
#
# COMPACT_ATOMS: atom_id res chain seq x y z
N MET A 1 -4.27 -28.86 -38.62
CA MET A 1 -4.53 -28.78 -37.16
C MET A 1 -3.24 -28.88 -36.37
N GLU A 2 -2.29 -29.74 -36.75
CA GLU A 2 -0.99 -29.88 -36.08
C GLU A 2 -0.08 -28.64 -36.24
N GLU A 3 -0.01 -28.03 -37.43
CA GLU A 3 0.77 -26.78 -37.62
C GLU A 3 0.25 -25.60 -36.78
N LEU A 4 -1.08 -25.49 -36.62
CA LEU A 4 -1.69 -24.43 -35.81
C LEU A 4 -1.42 -24.63 -34.31
N LYS A 5 -1.34 -25.89 -33.87
CA LYS A 5 -0.95 -26.25 -32.51
C LYS A 5 0.54 -25.99 -32.28
N SER A 6 1.38 -26.35 -33.25
CA SER A 6 2.82 -26.08 -33.22
C SER A 6 3.12 -24.58 -33.15
N ALA A 7 2.48 -23.75 -33.99
CA ALA A 7 2.67 -22.30 -33.97
C ALA A 7 2.17 -21.65 -32.65
N MET A 8 1.13 -22.23 -32.03
CA MET A 8 0.62 -21.77 -30.75
C MET A 8 1.55 -22.15 -29.58
N ASP A 9 2.11 -23.36 -29.60
CA ASP A 9 3.09 -23.81 -28.60
C ASP A 9 4.38 -22.95 -28.69
N GLU A 10 4.82 -22.62 -29.90
CA GLU A 10 5.99 -21.75 -30.15
C GLU A 10 5.80 -20.32 -29.60
N HIS A 11 4.59 -19.77 -29.76
CA HIS A 11 4.24 -18.47 -29.18
C HIS A 11 4.13 -18.53 -27.65
N PHE A 12 3.69 -19.66 -27.09
CA PHE A 12 3.65 -19.87 -25.65
C PHE A 12 5.06 -19.89 -25.03
N ASP A 13 5.99 -20.57 -25.69
CA ASP A 13 7.40 -20.60 -25.28
C ASP A 13 8.05 -19.21 -25.35
N GLN A 14 7.77 -18.43 -26.40
CA GLN A 14 8.23 -17.05 -26.49
C GLN A 14 7.68 -16.16 -25.37
N MET A 15 6.39 -16.31 -25.02
CA MET A 15 5.79 -15.58 -23.90
C MET A 15 6.41 -16.01 -22.56
N ALA A 16 6.67 -17.30 -22.38
CA ALA A 16 7.30 -17.83 -21.18
C ALA A 16 8.72 -17.26 -21.00
N ASP A 17 9.52 -17.22 -22.07
CA ASP A 17 10.87 -16.65 -22.05
C ASP A 17 10.86 -15.14 -21.75
N LEU A 18 9.91 -14.37 -22.30
CA LEU A 18 9.76 -12.95 -21.99
C LEU A 18 9.39 -12.71 -20.53
N VAL A 19 8.44 -13.49 -19.99
CA VAL A 19 8.06 -13.41 -18.57
C VAL A 19 9.23 -13.79 -17.67
N GLN A 20 9.99 -14.83 -18.05
CA GLN A 20 11.13 -15.30 -17.29
C GLN A 20 12.27 -14.28 -17.30
N LYS A 21 12.55 -13.68 -18.47
CA LYS A 21 13.55 -12.63 -18.60
C LYS A 21 13.16 -11.38 -17.80
N PHE A 22 11.91 -10.93 -17.92
CA PHE A 22 11.40 -9.80 -17.13
C PHE A 22 11.46 -10.08 -15.63
N SER A 23 11.04 -11.26 -15.19
CA SER A 23 11.13 -11.69 -13.78
C SER A 23 12.57 -11.72 -13.30
N SER A 24 13.50 -12.19 -14.14
CA SER A 24 14.92 -12.26 -13.81
C SER A 24 15.55 -10.88 -13.67
N GLU A 25 15.22 -9.93 -14.55
CA GLU A 25 15.70 -8.55 -14.48
C GLU A 25 15.09 -7.80 -13.30
N LEU A 26 13.79 -7.99 -13.04
CA LEU A 26 13.11 -7.46 -11.86
C LEU A 26 13.76 -7.98 -10.58
N ARG A 27 14.01 -9.30 -10.49
CA ARG A 27 14.68 -9.91 -9.35
C ARG A 27 16.13 -9.44 -9.22
N ALA A 28 16.86 -9.28 -10.32
CA ALA A 28 18.24 -8.80 -10.31
C ALA A 28 18.34 -7.36 -9.81
N GLY A 29 17.43 -6.48 -10.24
CA GLY A 29 17.36 -5.10 -9.75
C GLY A 29 16.87 -4.97 -8.31
N LEU A 30 15.95 -5.84 -7.87
CA LEU A 30 15.40 -5.82 -6.52
C LEU A 30 16.27 -6.51 -5.46
N ARG A 31 17.10 -7.50 -5.83
CA ARG A 31 18.02 -8.20 -4.91
C ARG A 31 18.90 -7.25 -4.09
N PRO A 32 19.69 -6.34 -4.69
CA PRO A 32 20.56 -5.46 -3.93
C PRO A 32 19.77 -4.51 -3.01
N ALA A 33 18.62 -3.99 -3.46
CA ALA A 33 17.77 -3.19 -2.60
C ALA A 33 17.24 -4.01 -1.41
N TYR A 34 16.73 -5.22 -1.67
CA TYR A 34 16.22 -6.14 -0.66
C TYR A 34 17.29 -6.55 0.36
N ASP A 35 18.52 -6.84 -0.08
CA ASP A 35 19.63 -7.20 0.79
C ASP A 35 20.06 -6.01 1.68
N ASN A 36 20.03 -4.78 1.16
CA ASN A 36 20.25 -3.58 1.96
C ASN A 36 19.13 -3.35 3.00
N PHE A 37 17.86 -3.57 2.62
CA PHE A 37 16.74 -3.50 3.56
C PHE A 37 16.82 -4.59 4.63
N LEU A 38 17.17 -5.81 4.27
CA LEU A 38 17.36 -6.90 5.23
C LEU A 38 18.54 -6.63 6.15
N GLY A 39 19.65 -6.12 5.64
CA GLY A 39 20.81 -5.72 6.44
C GLY A 39 20.45 -4.63 7.45
N PHE A 40 19.67 -3.65 7.01
CA PHE A 40 19.11 -2.62 7.88
C PHE A 40 18.19 -3.22 8.95
N PHE A 41 17.22 -4.07 8.59
CA PHE A 41 16.32 -4.74 9.54
C PHE A 41 17.08 -5.64 10.52
N HIS A 42 18.13 -6.34 10.08
CA HIS A 42 18.91 -7.23 10.95
C HIS A 42 19.80 -6.46 11.93
N ALA A 43 20.26 -5.27 11.54
CA ALA A 43 21.00 -4.37 12.43
C ALA A 43 20.11 -3.69 13.49
N ILE A 44 18.78 -3.82 13.38
CA ILE A 44 17.83 -3.32 14.37
C ILE A 44 17.68 -4.33 15.48
N ASP A 45 17.88 -3.89 16.72
CA ASP A 45 17.60 -4.72 17.89
C ASP A 45 16.09 -4.79 18.16
N TRP A 46 15.43 -5.80 17.59
CA TRP A 46 13.99 -6.05 17.78
C TRP A 46 13.58 -6.36 19.22
N LYS A 47 14.55 -6.49 20.13
CA LYS A 47 14.35 -6.69 21.56
C LYS A 47 14.06 -5.40 22.32
N GLU A 48 14.18 -4.23 21.70
CA GLU A 48 13.89 -2.98 22.39
C GLU A 48 12.37 -2.80 22.62
N PRO A 49 11.95 -2.45 23.84
CA PRO A 49 10.53 -2.39 24.23
C PRO A 49 9.74 -1.34 23.45
N TRP A 50 10.37 -0.26 23.02
CA TRP A 50 9.71 0.78 22.22
C TRP A 50 9.37 0.28 20.80
N LEU A 51 10.24 -0.54 20.19
CA LEU A 51 10.02 -1.12 18.87
C LEU A 51 8.89 -2.15 18.89
N MET A 52 8.84 -2.99 19.94
CA MET A 52 7.70 -3.89 20.19
C MET A 52 6.39 -3.12 20.37
N GLY A 53 6.42 -2.01 21.12
CA GLY A 53 5.27 -1.12 21.26
C GLY A 53 4.82 -0.51 19.92
N LEU A 54 5.77 -0.15 19.06
CA LEU A 54 5.50 0.35 17.72
C LEU A 54 4.81 -0.71 16.86
N ILE A 55 5.34 -1.94 16.83
CA ILE A 55 4.74 -3.06 16.08
C ILE A 55 3.34 -3.38 16.61
N ALA A 56 3.16 -3.42 17.93
CA ALA A 56 1.86 -3.63 18.55
C ALA A 56 0.86 -2.53 18.17
N PHE A 57 1.29 -1.26 18.14
CA PHE A 57 0.47 -0.14 17.66
C PHE A 57 0.03 -0.34 16.20
N HIS A 58 0.92 -0.79 15.31
CA HIS A 58 0.58 -1.08 13.92
C HIS A 58 -0.43 -2.23 13.80
N VAL A 59 -0.27 -3.29 14.60
CA VAL A 59 -1.23 -4.42 14.62
C VAL A 59 -2.59 -3.97 15.11
N VAL A 60 -2.65 -3.16 16.18
CA VAL A 60 -3.90 -2.57 16.66
C VAL A 60 -4.54 -1.66 15.61
N LEU A 61 -3.75 -0.83 14.93
CA LEU A 61 -4.24 0.05 13.88
C LEU A 61 -4.79 -0.74 12.69
N LEU A 62 -4.14 -1.86 12.32
CA LEU A 62 -4.63 -2.79 11.31
C LEU A 62 -5.94 -3.49 11.76
N LEU A 63 -6.03 -3.93 13.01
CA LEU A 63 -7.26 -4.51 13.56
C LEU A 63 -8.42 -3.51 13.54
N VAL A 64 -8.16 -2.27 13.99
CA VAL A 64 -9.13 -1.17 13.97
C VAL A 64 -9.57 -0.86 12.54
N ALA A 65 -8.65 -0.87 11.57
CA ALA A 65 -8.96 -0.70 10.16
C ALA A 65 -9.86 -1.82 9.60
N ILE A 66 -9.60 -3.08 9.95
CA ILE A 66 -10.40 -4.23 9.52
C ILE A 66 -11.82 -4.16 10.12
N VAL A 67 -11.93 -3.88 11.42
CA VAL A 67 -13.21 -3.75 12.12
C VAL A 67 -14.01 -2.57 11.57
N SER A 68 -13.33 -1.46 11.27
CA SER A 68 -13.96 -0.27 10.73
C SER A 68 -14.43 -0.39 9.27
N ARG A 69 -14.21 -1.52 8.58
CA ARG A 69 -14.62 -1.67 7.17
C ARG A 69 -16.11 -1.44 6.91
N LYS A 70 -16.96 -1.54 7.95
CA LYS A 70 -18.40 -1.29 7.85
C LYS A 70 -18.76 0.20 7.82
N ASN A 71 -17.92 1.07 8.38
CA ASN A 71 -18.19 2.50 8.52
C ASN A 71 -17.28 3.31 7.60
N THR A 72 -17.74 3.59 6.38
CA THR A 72 -17.00 4.38 5.36
C THR A 72 -16.51 5.73 5.90
N ASN A 73 -17.30 6.42 6.73
CA ASN A 73 -16.90 7.70 7.34
C ASN A 73 -15.73 7.57 8.32
N PHE A 74 -15.76 6.54 9.19
CA PHE A 74 -14.67 6.29 10.13
C PHE A 74 -13.40 5.83 9.40
N GLN A 75 -13.56 5.11 8.30
CA GLN A 75 -12.46 4.70 7.45
C GLN A 75 -11.78 5.89 6.74
N MET A 76 -12.54 6.89 6.30
CA MET A 76 -11.96 8.15 5.78
C MET A 76 -11.20 8.92 6.88
N PHE A 77 -11.74 8.98 8.09
CA PHE A 77 -11.07 9.62 9.22
C PHE A 77 -9.77 8.89 9.58
N LEU A 78 -9.82 7.56 9.70
CA LEU A 78 -8.63 6.72 9.89
C LEU A 78 -7.59 7.02 8.82
N PHE A 79 -7.96 7.05 7.54
CA PHE A 79 -7.04 7.34 6.45
C PHE A 79 -6.35 8.71 6.60
N LEU A 80 -7.11 9.76 6.91
CA LEU A 80 -6.55 11.09 7.15
C LEU A 80 -5.62 11.10 8.37
N LEU A 81 -5.98 10.36 9.43
CA LEU A 81 -5.14 10.18 10.61
C LEU A 81 -3.84 9.46 10.28
N THR A 82 -3.88 8.42 9.44
CA THR A 82 -2.69 7.69 8.99
C THR A 82 -1.76 8.58 8.16
N LEU A 83 -2.32 9.36 7.21
CA LEU A 83 -1.55 10.33 6.42
C LEU A 83 -0.91 11.42 7.30
N SER A 84 -1.66 11.92 8.28
CA SER A 84 -1.13 12.85 9.26
C SER A 84 0.01 12.21 10.06
N GLY A 85 -0.14 10.96 10.50
CA GLY A 85 0.91 10.20 11.18
C GLY A 85 2.17 10.01 10.34
N VAL A 86 2.05 9.83 9.02
CA VAL A 86 3.17 9.79 8.08
C VAL A 86 3.87 11.15 7.99
N TYR A 87 3.11 12.25 7.89
CA TYR A 87 3.67 13.60 7.84
C TYR A 87 4.39 13.97 9.15
N LEU A 88 3.84 13.56 10.30
CA LEU A 88 4.48 13.76 11.60
C LEU A 88 5.66 12.82 11.85
N ALA A 89 5.88 11.79 11.03
CA ALA A 89 6.97 10.84 11.24
C ALA A 89 8.33 11.53 11.25
N GLU A 90 8.57 12.48 10.36
CA GLU A 90 9.85 13.23 10.32
C GLU A 90 10.07 14.06 11.60
N ARG A 91 9.00 14.72 12.09
CA ARG A 91 9.06 15.51 13.33
C ARG A 91 9.23 14.62 14.57
N LEU A 92 8.54 13.50 14.62
CA LEU A 92 8.70 12.51 15.68
C LEU A 92 10.12 11.95 15.69
N ASN A 93 10.68 11.63 14.52
CA ASN A 93 12.06 11.17 14.38
C ASN A 93 13.07 12.19 14.93
N SER A 94 12.91 13.47 14.59
CA SER A 94 13.77 14.54 15.11
C SER A 94 13.65 14.70 16.63
N PHE A 95 12.45 14.49 17.19
CA PHE A 95 12.20 14.57 18.63
C PHE A 95 12.78 13.37 19.39
N LEU A 96 12.50 12.16 18.92
CA LEU A 96 13.03 10.91 19.45
C LEU A 96 14.56 10.85 19.32
N GLY A 97 15.11 11.36 18.22
CA GLY A 97 16.56 11.50 18.00
C GLY A 97 17.24 12.54 18.88
N LYS A 98 16.51 13.44 19.55
CA LYS A 98 17.07 14.31 20.61
C LYS A 98 17.04 13.63 21.97
N ASN A 99 16.07 12.74 22.20
CA ASN A 99 15.87 12.05 23.47
C ASN A 99 16.28 10.57 23.44
N TRP A 100 17.08 10.16 22.46
CA TRP A 100 17.41 8.76 22.18
C TRP A 100 18.01 8.05 23.39
N LYS A 101 18.84 8.73 24.20
CA LYS A 101 19.45 8.17 25.43
C LYS A 101 18.44 7.65 26.46
N SER A 102 17.19 8.12 26.42
CA SER A 102 16.12 7.67 27.32
C SER A 102 15.25 6.57 26.72
N PHE A 103 15.33 6.32 25.41
CA PHE A 103 14.42 5.46 24.66
C PHE A 103 15.10 4.24 24.04
N SER A 104 16.35 4.37 23.63
CA SER A 104 17.11 3.32 22.95
C SER A 104 18.55 3.27 23.48
N GLY A 105 19.12 2.07 23.51
CA GLY A 105 20.54 1.88 23.82
C GLY A 105 21.45 2.45 22.73
N GLN A 106 20.93 2.60 21.50
CA GLN A 106 21.67 3.06 20.33
C GLN A 106 20.99 4.20 19.54
N ASN A 107 21.86 4.90 18.81
CA ASN A 107 21.64 5.98 17.84
C ASN A 107 20.77 5.63 16.61
N TYR A 108 19.52 5.14 16.71
CA TYR A 108 18.75 4.74 15.51
C TYR A 108 18.18 5.90 14.68
N PHE A 109 18.20 7.13 15.18
CA PHE A 109 17.50 8.25 14.57
C PHE A 109 18.44 9.09 13.70
N ASP A 110 18.23 9.04 12.39
CA ASP A 110 18.97 9.86 11.44
C ASP A 110 18.39 11.28 11.28
N PRO A 111 19.20 12.30 11.00
CA PRO A 111 18.72 13.65 10.68
C PRO A 111 17.75 13.69 9.48
N GLN A 112 17.88 12.73 8.55
CA GLN A 112 17.01 12.59 7.37
C GLN A 112 15.70 11.84 7.65
N GLY A 113 15.53 11.24 8.85
CA GLY A 113 14.30 10.54 9.21
C GLY A 113 14.00 9.26 8.43
N LEU A 114 14.97 8.71 7.70
CA LEU A 114 14.81 7.50 6.89
C LEU A 114 14.43 6.29 7.75
N PHE A 115 15.06 6.12 8.91
CA PHE A 115 14.77 4.99 9.81
C PHE A 115 13.30 4.99 10.26
N LEU A 116 12.84 6.08 10.89
CA LEU A 116 11.46 6.13 11.35
C LEU A 116 10.50 6.19 10.16
N SER A 117 10.83 6.87 9.06
CA SER A 117 9.97 6.88 7.87
C SER A 117 9.79 5.48 7.28
N VAL A 118 10.84 4.69 7.10
CA VAL A 118 10.70 3.32 6.56
C VAL A 118 9.93 2.42 7.54
N LEU A 119 10.23 2.50 8.82
CA LEU A 119 9.71 1.58 9.83
C LEU A 119 8.29 1.95 10.31
N TRP A 120 7.94 3.23 10.31
CA TRP A 120 6.62 3.77 10.63
C TRP A 120 5.78 3.96 9.35
N SER A 121 6.27 4.77 8.41
CA SER A 121 5.51 5.11 7.20
C SER A 121 5.31 3.91 6.27
N GLY A 122 6.30 3.01 6.14
CA GLY A 122 6.19 1.85 5.25
C GLY A 122 4.97 0.97 5.55
N PRO A 123 4.87 0.37 6.75
CA PRO A 123 3.71 -0.43 7.12
C PRO A 123 2.41 0.37 7.15
N LEU A 124 2.43 1.61 7.67
CA LEU A 124 1.24 2.48 7.69
C LEU A 124 0.72 2.80 6.30
N LEU A 125 1.60 3.03 5.31
CA LEU A 125 1.24 3.28 3.93
C LEU A 125 0.69 2.02 3.25
N VAL A 126 1.26 0.84 3.51
CA VAL A 126 0.71 -0.42 2.99
C VAL A 126 -0.69 -0.68 3.56
N ILE A 127 -0.87 -0.45 4.86
CA ILE A 127 -2.17 -0.55 5.53
C ILE A 127 -3.16 0.47 4.93
N ALA A 128 -2.75 1.73 4.77
CA ALA A 128 -3.55 2.79 4.16
C ALA A 128 -3.92 2.44 2.71
N MET A 129 -2.99 1.90 1.94
CA MET A 129 -3.20 1.44 0.56
C MET A 129 -4.25 0.34 0.51
N ILE A 130 -4.17 -0.68 1.38
CA ILE A 130 -5.16 -1.77 1.43
C ILE A 130 -6.55 -1.24 1.81
N ILE A 131 -6.62 -0.36 2.80
CA ILE A 131 -7.86 0.31 3.23
C ILE A 131 -8.47 1.11 2.07
N LEU A 132 -7.65 1.86 1.33
CA LEU A 132 -8.07 2.65 0.18
C LEU A 132 -8.52 1.78 -0.96
N GLN A 133 -7.69 0.83 -1.41
CA GLN A 133 -7.98 0.02 -2.59
C GLN A 133 -9.30 -0.73 -2.45
N ILE A 134 -9.59 -1.28 -1.28
CA ILE A 134 -10.85 -2.01 -1.09
C ILE A 134 -12.04 -1.04 -1.07
N ASN A 135 -11.94 0.10 -0.39
CA ASN A 135 -13.10 0.98 -0.21
C ASN A 135 -13.32 1.93 -1.39
N THR A 136 -12.27 2.57 -1.91
CA THR A 136 -12.42 3.55 -2.98
C THR A 136 -12.63 2.91 -4.34
N LEU A 137 -11.94 1.81 -4.70
CA LEU A 137 -12.20 1.16 -6.00
C LEU A 137 -13.62 0.59 -6.04
N LEU A 138 -14.06 -0.09 -4.98
CA LEU A 138 -15.43 -0.61 -4.92
C LEU A 138 -16.46 0.53 -4.92
N SER A 139 -16.24 1.58 -4.13
CA SER A 139 -17.18 2.70 -4.04
C SER A 139 -17.20 3.55 -5.33
N LEU A 140 -16.06 3.74 -5.99
CA LEU A 140 -15.97 4.44 -7.27
C LEU A 140 -16.60 3.60 -8.39
N CYS A 141 -16.31 2.29 -8.46
CA CYS A 141 -16.98 1.40 -9.41
C CYS A 141 -18.50 1.42 -9.20
N TYR A 142 -18.97 1.36 -7.96
CA TYR A 142 -20.39 1.46 -7.65
C TYR A 142 -21.00 2.80 -8.07
N LEU A 143 -20.30 3.92 -7.80
CA LEU A 143 -20.75 5.26 -8.18
C LEU A 143 -20.75 5.46 -9.69
N ILE A 144 -19.74 4.97 -10.40
CA ILE A 144 -19.65 4.99 -11.87
C ILE A 144 -20.78 4.18 -12.48
N VAL A 145 -21.06 2.97 -11.98
CA VAL A 145 -22.18 2.14 -12.45
C VAL A 145 -23.51 2.83 -12.19
N LYS A 146 -23.72 3.39 -10.99
CA LYS A 146 -24.95 4.11 -10.64
C LYS A 146 -25.13 5.36 -11.51
N TRP A 147 -24.06 6.12 -11.71
CA TRP A 147 -24.06 7.31 -12.55
C TRP A 147 -24.34 6.96 -14.00
N LYS A 148 -23.70 5.92 -14.55
CA LYS A 148 -23.98 5.41 -15.90
C LYS A 148 -25.41 4.94 -16.06
N ARG A 149 -25.96 4.25 -15.06
CA ARG A 149 -27.36 3.80 -15.08
C ARG A 149 -28.34 4.99 -15.03
N ALA A 150 -28.00 6.06 -14.29
CA ALA A 150 -28.78 7.29 -14.26
C ALA A 150 -28.67 8.09 -15.57
N GLU A 151 -27.47 8.19 -16.15
CA GLU A 151 -27.20 8.81 -17.44
C GLU A 151 -28.02 8.12 -18.56
N LEU A 152 -27.98 6.79 -18.62
CA LEU A 152 -28.76 6.01 -19.59
C LEU A 152 -30.27 6.19 -19.42
N ARG A 153 -30.77 6.22 -18.18
CA ARG A 153 -32.19 6.51 -17.90
C ARG A 153 -32.59 7.93 -18.33
N HIS A 154 -31.71 8.91 -18.15
CA HIS A 154 -31.99 10.28 -18.59
C HIS A 154 -32.01 10.39 -20.12
N ARG A 155 -31.04 9.76 -20.81
CA ARG A 155 -31.02 9.68 -22.27
C ARG A 155 -32.26 8.98 -22.84
N ALA A 156 -32.70 7.88 -22.23
CA ALA A 156 -33.92 7.18 -22.66
C ALA A 156 -35.19 8.03 -22.52
N ARG A 157 -35.28 8.86 -21.47
CA ARG A 157 -36.41 9.81 -21.30
C ARG A 157 -36.40 10.93 -22.33
N GLN A 158 -35.23 11.49 -22.63
CA GLN A 158 -35.09 12.51 -23.67
C GLN A 158 -35.37 11.98 -25.09
N ALA A 159 -35.04 10.72 -25.38
CA ALA A 159 -35.36 10.09 -26.65
C ALA A 159 -36.88 9.90 -26.82
N ARG A 160 -37.57 9.51 -25.75
CA ARG A 160 -39.03 9.32 -25.74
C ARG A 160 -39.79 10.64 -25.90
N SER A 161 -39.33 11.73 -25.27
CA SER A 161 -39.97 13.05 -25.40
C SER A 161 -39.75 13.75 -26.76
N LYS A 162 -38.94 13.17 -27.66
CA LYS A 162 -38.75 13.66 -29.03
C LYS A 162 -39.58 12.89 -30.06
N GLN A 163 -40.19 11.78 -29.66
CA GLN A 163 -41.06 10.96 -30.52
C GLN A 163 -42.55 11.29 -30.34
N ASP A 164 -42.92 11.98 -29.25
CA ASP A 164 -44.22 12.64 -29.06
C ASP A 164 -44.15 14.08 -29.61
#